data_AF-A0A1Y2BA15-F1
#
_entry.id   AF-A0A1Y2BA15-F1
#
_cell.length_a   1.000
_cell.length_b   1.000
_cell.length_c   1.000
_cell.angle_alpha   90.00
_cell.angle_beta   90.00
_cell.angle_gamma   90.00
#
_symmetry.space_group_name_H-M   'P 1'
#
loop_
_entity.id
_entity.type
_entity.pdbx_description
1 polymer ?
#
loop_
_entity_poly.entity_id
_entity_poly.type
_entity_poly.pdbx_seq_one_letter_code
_entity_poly.pdbx_strand_id
1 'polypeptide(L)'
;MTTLHQSSSLQGRIPRITVLISGSGSNLQALLDASQTARLPGQVTHVISSRSNVYGLERARKHSPPIPSEVCALKTFLNRHPGSTREDYDAEVARRVLVSKPDMVVLAGWMHILSDAFLDILNGVTPPPAAPSVDVAGKPSQTGLIPSQQQPTATSSDTSLPHPPPQQTFPIPIINLHPALPGAFDGANAIGRAFEAFKNNQITKTGVMVHRVVREVDRGEPLVVRDIEIRNGESIEALEARIHEVEHEIIVEGARRVLEELAR
;
A
#
# COMPACT_ATOMS: atom_id res chain seq x y z
N MET A 1 32.66 -12.24 1.20
CA MET A 1 31.80 -13.34 0.71
C MET A 1 30.52 -12.71 0.22
N THR A 2 30.41 -12.49 -1.08
CA THR A 2 29.29 -11.80 -1.73
C THR A 2 28.13 -12.79 -1.80
N THR A 3 27.07 -12.55 -1.03
CA THR A 3 25.85 -13.34 -1.06
C THR A 3 25.22 -13.17 -2.45
N LEU A 4 25.15 -14.26 -3.22
CA LEU A 4 24.36 -14.29 -4.44
C LEU A 4 22.90 -14.02 -4.07
N HIS A 5 22.38 -12.87 -4.48
CA HIS A 5 20.93 -12.64 -4.55
C HIS A 5 20.36 -13.62 -5.57
N GLN A 6 19.80 -14.73 -5.10
CA GLN A 6 18.92 -15.55 -5.93
C GLN A 6 17.63 -14.75 -6.17
N SER A 7 17.61 -13.99 -7.27
CA SER A 7 16.35 -13.47 -7.82
C SER A 7 15.51 -14.67 -8.25
N SER A 8 14.51 -15.05 -7.46
CA SER A 8 13.50 -16.01 -7.92
C SER A 8 12.51 -15.24 -8.80
N SER A 9 12.62 -15.45 -10.12
CA SER A 9 11.70 -14.89 -11.11
C SER A 9 10.25 -15.25 -10.76
N LEU A 10 9.30 -14.35 -11.00
CA LEU A 10 7.85 -14.55 -10.79
C LEU A 10 7.20 -15.68 -11.64
N GLN A 11 7.99 -16.52 -12.32
CA GLN A 11 7.52 -17.44 -13.36
C GLN A 11 6.42 -18.38 -12.85
N GLY A 12 5.24 -18.24 -13.44
CA GLY A 12 4.09 -19.13 -13.24
C GLY A 12 3.15 -18.79 -12.09
N ARG A 13 3.38 -17.69 -11.34
CA ARG A 13 2.49 -17.27 -10.25
C ARG A 13 2.03 -15.82 -10.37
N ILE A 14 0.83 -15.55 -9.85
CA ILE A 14 0.30 -14.19 -9.75
C ILE A 14 1.04 -13.47 -8.62
N PRO A 15 1.70 -12.33 -8.90
CA PRO A 15 2.38 -11.53 -7.89
C PRO A 15 1.42 -11.01 -6.82
N ARG A 16 1.85 -11.05 -5.56
CA ARG A 16 1.10 -10.65 -4.38
C ARG A 16 1.49 -9.24 -3.97
N ILE A 17 0.50 -8.37 -3.84
CA ILE A 17 0.68 -6.97 -3.45
C ILE A 17 0.08 -6.78 -2.06
N THR A 18 0.84 -6.16 -1.16
CA THR A 18 0.35 -5.68 0.14
C THR A 18 0.23 -4.17 0.12
N VAL A 19 -0.97 -3.66 0.44
CA VAL A 19 -1.27 -2.22 0.37
C VAL A 19 -1.39 -1.63 1.77
N LEU A 20 -0.68 -0.54 2.03
CA LEU A 20 -0.72 0.21 3.29
C LEU A 20 -1.56 1.47 3.13
N ILE A 21 -2.53 1.67 4.01
CA ILE A 21 -3.50 2.78 3.95
C ILE A 21 -3.66 3.48 5.30
N SER A 22 -4.30 4.66 5.30
CA SER A 22 -4.70 5.36 6.53
C SER A 22 -6.06 6.08 6.41
N GLY A 23 -6.81 5.91 5.31
CA GLY A 23 -7.98 6.73 5.00
C GLY A 23 -9.01 6.08 4.08
N SER A 24 -9.66 6.90 3.25
CA SER A 24 -10.81 6.51 2.40
C SER A 24 -10.51 5.35 1.44
N GLY A 25 -9.25 5.18 1.04
CA GLY A 25 -8.79 4.08 0.19
C GLY A 25 -9.23 4.22 -1.27
N SER A 26 -9.38 5.44 -1.82
CA SER A 26 -9.65 5.64 -3.25
C SER A 26 -8.53 5.05 -4.13
N ASN A 27 -7.26 5.32 -3.78
CA ASN A 27 -6.09 4.70 -4.42
C ASN A 27 -6.06 3.17 -4.25
N LEU A 28 -6.48 2.65 -3.08
CA LEU A 28 -6.67 1.21 -2.89
C LEU A 28 -7.75 0.66 -3.85
N GLN A 29 -8.86 1.37 -4.04
CA GLN A 29 -9.90 0.94 -4.98
C GLN A 29 -9.35 0.82 -6.41
N ALA A 30 -8.56 1.79 -6.87
CA ALA A 30 -7.95 1.74 -8.19
C ALA A 30 -7.06 0.50 -8.37
N LEU A 31 -6.28 0.14 -7.34
CA LEU A 31 -5.46 -1.08 -7.34
C LEU A 31 -6.30 -2.37 -7.32
N LEU A 32 -7.39 -2.40 -6.54
CA LEU A 32 -8.32 -3.53 -6.50
C LEU A 32 -9.01 -3.75 -7.86
N ASP A 33 -9.48 -2.67 -8.49
CA ASP A 33 -10.19 -2.71 -9.76
C ASP A 33 -9.27 -3.08 -10.94
N ALA A 34 -7.96 -2.78 -10.84
CA ALA A 34 -6.97 -3.13 -11.84
C ALA A 34 -6.35 -4.52 -11.64
N SER A 35 -6.43 -5.09 -10.44
CA SER A 35 -5.82 -6.37 -10.09
C SER A 35 -6.22 -7.48 -11.07
N GLN A 36 -5.25 -8.31 -11.46
CA GLN A 36 -5.42 -9.42 -12.41
C GLN A 36 -5.93 -9.00 -13.80
N THR A 37 -5.72 -7.74 -14.18
CA THR A 37 -5.95 -7.27 -15.56
C THR A 37 -4.62 -6.96 -16.23
N ALA A 38 -4.62 -6.69 -17.54
CA ALA A 38 -3.42 -6.23 -18.24
C ALA A 38 -2.84 -4.92 -17.66
N ARG A 39 -3.65 -4.12 -16.95
CA ARG A 39 -3.19 -2.88 -16.30
C ARG A 39 -2.40 -3.14 -15.02
N LEU A 40 -2.64 -4.26 -14.34
CA LEU A 40 -1.91 -4.68 -13.15
C LEU A 40 -1.89 -6.21 -13.10
N PRO A 41 -0.85 -6.87 -13.66
CA PRO A 41 -0.75 -8.32 -13.75
C PRO A 41 -0.33 -8.96 -12.41
N GLY A 42 -0.84 -8.43 -11.30
CA GLY A 42 -0.70 -8.93 -9.94
C GLY A 42 -1.99 -8.71 -9.17
N GLN A 43 -2.02 -9.12 -7.91
CA GLN A 43 -3.23 -9.03 -7.09
C GLN A 43 -2.94 -8.45 -5.72
N VAL A 44 -3.77 -7.50 -5.30
CA VAL A 44 -3.82 -7.08 -3.90
C VAL A 44 -4.31 -8.25 -3.05
N THR A 45 -3.47 -8.70 -2.12
CA THR A 45 -3.77 -9.88 -1.28
C THR A 45 -3.86 -9.57 0.20
N HIS A 46 -3.40 -8.40 0.63
CA HIS A 46 -3.49 -7.96 2.02
C HIS A 46 -3.55 -6.43 2.10
N VAL A 47 -4.32 -5.92 3.06
CA VAL A 47 -4.40 -4.49 3.35
C VAL A 47 -4.09 -4.22 4.82
N ILE A 48 -3.13 -3.34 5.09
CA ILE A 48 -2.80 -2.91 6.46
C ILE A 48 -3.17 -1.44 6.62
N SER A 49 -3.99 -1.13 7.62
CA SER A 49 -4.34 0.26 7.95
C SER A 49 -3.68 0.72 9.24
N SER A 50 -3.18 1.97 9.25
CA SER A 50 -2.74 2.62 10.49
C SER A 50 -3.91 3.10 11.37
N ARG A 51 -5.15 3.02 10.89
CA ARG A 51 -6.37 3.51 11.56
C ARG A 51 -7.51 2.49 11.46
N SER A 52 -8.26 2.32 12.54
CA SER A 52 -9.30 1.28 12.64
C SER A 52 -10.64 1.64 11.99
N ASN A 53 -10.98 2.92 11.87
CA ASN A 53 -12.27 3.38 11.35
C ASN A 53 -12.08 4.11 10.02
N VAL A 54 -11.66 3.38 8.99
CA VAL A 54 -11.41 3.95 7.66
C VAL A 54 -12.13 3.17 6.58
N TYR A 55 -12.68 3.89 5.60
CA TYR A 55 -13.46 3.29 4.52
C TYR A 55 -12.63 2.36 3.63
N GLY A 56 -11.30 2.53 3.57
CA GLY A 56 -10.44 1.59 2.83
C GLY A 56 -10.52 0.15 3.31
N LEU A 57 -10.77 -0.09 4.61
CA LEU A 57 -11.00 -1.45 5.13
C LEU A 57 -12.33 -2.04 4.64
N GLU A 58 -13.37 -1.21 4.49
CA GLU A 58 -14.64 -1.62 3.91
C GLU A 58 -14.50 -1.99 2.43
N ARG A 59 -13.64 -1.31 1.68
CA ARG A 59 -13.33 -1.66 0.28
C ARG A 59 -12.69 -3.04 0.17
N ALA A 60 -11.68 -3.31 1.00
CA ALA A 60 -11.02 -4.62 1.08
C ALA A 60 -12.03 -5.74 1.43
N ARG A 61 -12.87 -5.52 2.44
CA ARG A 61 -13.90 -6.47 2.89
C ARG A 61 -14.96 -6.76 1.84
N LYS A 62 -15.35 -5.76 1.04
CA LYS A 62 -16.40 -5.87 0.01
C LYS A 62 -15.90 -6.39 -1.34
N HIS A 63 -14.58 -6.48 -1.54
CA HIS A 63 -14.02 -7.09 -2.74
C HIS A 63 -14.44 -8.56 -2.85
N SER A 64 -14.38 -9.12 -4.07
CA SER A 64 -14.70 -10.52 -4.33
C SER A 64 -13.52 -11.19 -5.04
N PRO A 65 -12.78 -12.09 -4.37
CA PRO A 65 -12.93 -12.50 -2.96
C PRO A 65 -12.63 -11.35 -1.98
N PRO A 66 -13.10 -11.41 -0.71
CA PRO A 66 -12.69 -10.44 0.30
C PRO A 66 -11.18 -10.43 0.49
N ILE A 67 -10.58 -9.25 0.55
CA ILE A 67 -9.14 -9.11 0.83
C ILE A 67 -8.92 -9.10 2.34
N PRO A 68 -8.08 -10.01 2.88
CA PRO A 68 -7.63 -9.95 4.26
C PRO A 68 -7.11 -8.56 4.61
N SER A 69 -7.58 -8.02 5.73
CA SER A 69 -7.17 -6.71 6.18
C SER A 69 -7.00 -6.67 7.68
N GLU A 70 -6.08 -5.84 8.14
CA GLU A 70 -5.82 -5.66 9.56
C GLU A 70 -5.48 -4.21 9.91
N VAL A 71 -5.55 -3.91 11.21
CA VAL A 71 -5.20 -2.61 11.75
C VAL A 71 -3.92 -2.74 12.57
N CYS A 72 -2.93 -1.93 12.23
CA CYS A 72 -1.73 -1.71 13.04
C CYS A 72 -1.62 -0.21 13.34
N ALA A 73 -2.33 0.24 14.37
CA ALA A 73 -2.38 1.66 14.75
C ALA A 73 -1.30 2.00 15.79
N LEU A 74 -0.52 3.05 15.53
CA LEU A 74 0.60 3.48 16.39
C LEU A 74 0.18 3.63 17.86
N LYS A 75 -0.88 4.40 18.13
CA LYS A 75 -1.36 4.62 19.51
C LYS A 75 -1.77 3.32 20.19
N THR A 76 -2.45 2.42 19.48
CA THR A 76 -2.85 1.12 20.01
C THR A 76 -1.63 0.24 20.30
N PHE A 77 -0.63 0.26 19.43
CA PHE A 77 0.62 -0.47 19.62
C PHE A 77 1.37 0.02 20.85
N LEU A 78 1.63 1.34 20.96
CA LEU A 78 2.35 1.92 22.10
C LEU A 78 1.64 1.70 23.43
N ASN A 79 0.30 1.77 23.44
CA ASN A 79 -0.47 1.48 24.65
C ASN A 79 -0.36 0.01 25.11
N ARG A 80 -0.17 -0.93 24.18
CA ARG A 80 -0.02 -2.36 24.48
C ARG A 80 1.41 -2.76 24.79
N HIS A 81 2.39 -1.93 24.44
CA HIS A 81 3.81 -2.18 24.65
C HIS A 81 4.46 -0.94 25.30
N PRO A 82 4.23 -0.72 26.61
CA PRO A 82 4.84 0.39 27.31
C PRO A 82 6.37 0.35 27.20
N GLY A 83 6.98 1.48 26.84
CA GLY A 83 8.42 1.60 26.62
C GLY A 83 8.86 1.35 25.18
N SER A 84 7.99 0.84 24.31
CA SER A 84 8.28 0.76 22.88
C SER A 84 8.29 2.14 22.21
N THR A 85 9.07 2.23 21.14
CA THR A 85 9.32 3.43 20.35
C THR A 85 8.51 3.43 19.05
N ARG A 86 8.66 4.51 18.27
CA ARG A 86 8.12 4.55 16.90
C ARG A 86 8.84 3.57 15.97
N GLU A 87 10.14 3.36 16.14
CA GLU A 87 10.91 2.38 15.38
C GLU A 87 10.41 0.96 15.66
N ASP A 88 10.09 0.63 16.92
CA ASP A 88 9.49 -0.67 17.27
C ASP A 88 8.11 -0.86 16.60
N TYR A 89 7.31 0.20 16.51
CA TYR A 89 6.04 0.16 15.80
C TYR A 89 6.24 -0.09 14.30
N ASP A 90 7.14 0.63 13.66
CA ASP A 90 7.40 0.48 12.23
C ASP A 90 7.99 -0.93 11.92
N ALA A 91 8.81 -1.48 12.82
CA ALA A 91 9.27 -2.87 12.75
C ALA A 91 8.13 -3.89 12.88
N GLU A 92 7.13 -3.63 13.74
CA GLU A 92 5.91 -4.44 13.82
C GLU A 92 5.05 -4.33 12.56
N VAL A 93 4.96 -3.15 11.93
CA VAL A 93 4.31 -2.99 10.63
C VAL A 93 5.03 -3.84 9.58
N ALA A 94 6.37 -3.80 9.52
CA ALA A 94 7.16 -4.62 8.60
C ALA A 94 6.94 -6.13 8.84
N ARG A 95 6.94 -6.58 10.10
CA ARG A 95 6.64 -7.98 10.46
C ARG A 95 5.28 -8.41 9.90
N ARG A 96 4.24 -7.61 10.07
CA ARG A 96 2.88 -7.89 9.55
C ARG A 96 2.83 -7.94 8.03
N VAL A 97 3.56 -7.04 7.36
CA VAL A 97 3.74 -7.10 5.90
C VAL A 97 4.33 -8.47 5.51
N LEU A 98 5.39 -8.92 6.16
CA LEU A 98 6.04 -10.20 5.85
C LEU A 98 5.15 -11.43 6.08
N VAL A 99 4.18 -11.38 7.00
CA VAL A 99 3.19 -12.48 7.17
C VAL A 99 2.42 -12.76 5.88
N SER A 100 2.10 -11.72 5.12
CA SER A 100 1.38 -11.83 3.85
C SER A 100 2.23 -12.32 2.66
N LYS A 101 3.55 -12.47 2.87
CA LYS A 101 4.55 -12.80 1.84
C LYS A 101 4.36 -12.06 0.49
N PRO A 102 4.47 -10.72 0.48
CA PRO A 102 4.26 -9.94 -0.73
C PRO A 102 5.49 -9.96 -1.65
N ASP A 103 5.23 -9.73 -2.94
CA ASP A 103 6.26 -9.42 -3.93
C ASP A 103 6.50 -7.92 -4.04
N MET A 104 5.52 -7.11 -3.65
CA MET A 104 5.61 -5.66 -3.66
C MET A 104 4.72 -5.07 -2.57
N VAL A 105 5.17 -3.96 -1.99
CA VAL A 105 4.38 -3.13 -1.07
C VAL A 105 4.01 -1.82 -1.74
N VAL A 106 2.75 -1.40 -1.61
CA VAL A 106 2.27 -0.11 -2.12
C VAL A 106 1.73 0.73 -0.96
N LEU A 107 2.31 1.91 -0.76
CA LEU A 107 1.80 2.91 0.17
C LEU A 107 0.75 3.76 -0.57
N ALA A 108 -0.53 3.54 -0.24
CA ALA A 108 -1.68 4.19 -0.87
C ALA A 108 -2.40 5.08 0.15
N GLY A 109 -1.80 6.25 0.43
CA GLY A 109 -2.29 7.15 1.48
C GLY A 109 -1.91 6.68 2.88
N TRP A 110 -0.70 6.15 3.05
CA TRP A 110 -0.10 5.88 4.35
C TRP A 110 0.43 7.19 4.95
N MET A 111 -0.02 7.55 6.16
CA MET A 111 0.19 8.90 6.72
C MET A 111 1.35 9.00 7.72
N HIS A 112 2.26 8.02 7.69
CA HIS A 112 3.34 7.86 8.66
C HIS A 112 4.66 7.75 7.89
N ILE A 113 5.66 8.56 8.26
CA ILE A 113 7.04 8.33 7.79
C ILE A 113 7.52 6.99 8.37
N LEU A 114 7.98 6.10 7.51
CA LEU A 114 8.50 4.79 7.92
C LEU A 114 9.98 4.94 8.25
N SER A 115 10.38 4.46 9.43
CA SER A 115 11.77 4.47 9.88
C SER A 115 12.64 3.45 9.14
N ASP A 116 13.94 3.58 9.35
CA ASP A 116 14.98 2.67 8.84
C ASP A 116 14.71 1.21 9.22
N ALA A 117 14.15 0.94 10.39
CA ALA A 117 13.81 -0.41 10.83
C ALA A 117 12.83 -1.12 9.86
N PHE A 118 11.82 -0.41 9.35
CA PHE A 118 10.89 -0.96 8.37
C PHE A 118 11.60 -1.33 7.06
N LEU A 119 12.46 -0.41 6.57
CA LEU A 119 13.19 -0.59 5.33
C LEU A 119 14.21 -1.73 5.45
N ASP A 120 14.96 -1.80 6.55
CA ASP A 120 15.95 -2.83 6.78
C ASP A 120 15.33 -4.23 6.83
N ILE A 121 14.16 -4.38 7.46
CA ILE A 121 13.42 -5.64 7.49
C ILE A 121 12.94 -6.04 6.08
N LEU A 122 12.34 -5.12 5.32
CA LEU A 122 11.85 -5.41 3.97
C LEU A 122 12.97 -5.53 2.92
N ASN A 123 14.18 -5.08 3.24
CA ASN A 123 15.38 -5.34 2.46
C ASN A 123 16.10 -6.65 2.86
N GLY A 124 15.64 -7.32 3.92
CA GLY A 124 16.28 -8.54 4.45
C GLY A 124 17.60 -8.28 5.18
N VAL A 125 17.87 -7.04 5.58
CA VAL A 125 19.07 -6.64 6.33
C VAL A 125 18.94 -7.05 7.80
N THR A 126 17.76 -6.90 8.38
CA THR A 126 17.47 -7.28 9.77
C THR A 126 16.27 -8.25 9.82
N PRO A 127 16.27 -9.20 10.77
CA PRO A 127 15.09 -10.05 10.97
C PRO A 127 13.94 -9.22 11.56
N PRO A 128 12.67 -9.56 11.23
CA PRO A 128 11.54 -8.92 11.88
C PRO A 128 11.47 -9.28 13.38
N PRO A 129 10.82 -8.45 14.21
CA PRO A 129 10.60 -8.77 15.62
C PRO A 129 9.82 -10.08 15.76
N ALA A 130 9.98 -10.75 16.91
CA ALA A 130 9.17 -11.92 17.25
C ALA A 130 7.69 -11.53 17.26
N ALA A 131 6.82 -12.44 16.80
CA ALA A 131 5.38 -12.23 16.97
C ALA A 131 5.07 -12.15 18.48
N PRO A 132 4.23 -11.20 18.92
CA PRO A 132 3.81 -11.15 20.32
C PRO A 132 3.15 -12.49 20.70
N SER A 133 3.46 -12.98 21.90
CA SER A 133 2.80 -14.15 22.48
C SER A 133 1.30 -13.91 22.51
N VAL A 134 0.53 -14.84 21.95
CA VAL A 134 -0.92 -14.69 21.78
C VAL A 134 -1.59 -14.78 23.15
N ASP A 135 -1.96 -13.64 23.74
CA ASP A 135 -2.92 -13.64 24.84
C ASP A 135 -4.31 -13.96 24.27
N VAL A 136 -4.78 -15.19 24.49
CA VAL A 136 -6.11 -15.66 24.10
C VAL A 136 -7.17 -14.92 24.92
N ALA A 137 -7.59 -13.75 24.44
CA ALA A 137 -8.73 -13.03 25.00
C ALA A 137 -9.56 -12.39 23.88
N GLY A 138 -10.29 -13.23 23.14
CA GLY A 138 -11.31 -12.82 22.19
C GLY A 138 -12.29 -13.96 21.99
N LYS A 139 -13.44 -13.90 22.66
CA LYS A 139 -14.52 -14.89 22.54
C LYS A 139 -14.99 -15.00 21.07
N PRO A 140 -15.27 -16.20 20.56
CA PRO A 140 -15.84 -16.36 19.23
C PRO A 140 -17.30 -15.87 19.21
N SER A 141 -17.60 -14.91 18.34
CA SER A 141 -18.98 -14.52 18.02
C SER A 141 -19.62 -15.62 17.17
N GLN A 142 -20.55 -16.35 17.77
CA GLN A 142 -21.45 -17.25 17.06
C GLN A 142 -22.42 -16.42 16.21
N THR A 143 -22.48 -16.67 14.90
CA THR A 143 -23.60 -16.26 14.06
C THR A 143 -24.16 -17.49 13.37
N GLY A 144 -25.49 -17.62 13.46
CA GLY A 144 -26.24 -18.84 13.17
C GLY A 144 -26.27 -19.23 11.69
N LEU A 145 -26.35 -20.54 11.49
CA LEU A 145 -26.61 -21.22 10.22
C LEU A 145 -28.07 -20.97 9.78
N ILE A 146 -28.27 -20.55 8.54
CA ILE A 146 -29.55 -20.64 7.82
C ILE A 146 -29.31 -21.58 6.62
N PRO A 147 -30.17 -22.59 6.35
CA PRO A 147 -29.96 -23.52 5.24
C PRO A 147 -30.31 -22.89 3.90
N SER A 148 -29.43 -23.07 2.90
CA SER A 148 -29.65 -22.64 1.51
C SER A 148 -30.16 -23.81 0.66
N GLN A 149 -31.22 -23.56 -0.12
CA GLN A 149 -31.72 -24.42 -1.18
C GLN A 149 -30.85 -24.30 -2.45
N GLN A 150 -30.59 -25.43 -3.11
CA GLN A 150 -29.78 -25.53 -4.33
C GLN A 150 -30.57 -25.23 -5.60
N GLN A 151 -29.95 -24.51 -6.55
CA GLN A 151 -29.88 -24.79 -8.02
C GLN A 151 -29.26 -23.58 -8.79
N PRO A 152 -28.79 -23.72 -10.06
CA PRO A 152 -27.68 -24.56 -10.52
C PRO A 152 -26.58 -23.75 -11.26
N THR A 153 -25.36 -24.32 -11.23
CA THR A 153 -24.18 -24.19 -12.11
C THR A 153 -24.05 -22.99 -13.09
N ALA A 154 -23.11 -22.10 -12.78
CA ALA A 154 -22.31 -21.35 -13.75
C ALA A 154 -20.83 -21.67 -13.52
N THR A 155 -20.07 -21.77 -14.60
CA THR A 155 -18.63 -22.10 -14.65
C THR A 155 -17.82 -21.26 -13.66
N SER A 156 -17.30 -21.90 -12.60
CA SER A 156 -16.53 -21.26 -11.54
C SER A 156 -15.12 -20.92 -12.01
N SER A 157 -14.88 -19.66 -12.38
CA SER A 157 -13.55 -19.08 -12.26
C SER A 157 -13.13 -19.19 -10.79
N ASP A 158 -12.00 -19.82 -10.51
CA ASP A 158 -11.44 -19.92 -9.17
C ASP A 158 -11.33 -18.52 -8.56
N THR A 159 -12.18 -18.21 -7.58
CA THR A 159 -12.25 -16.90 -6.91
C THR A 159 -11.28 -16.81 -5.73
N SER A 160 -10.31 -17.73 -5.59
CA SER A 160 -9.37 -17.72 -4.49
C SER A 160 -8.23 -16.70 -4.68
N LEU A 161 -7.68 -16.22 -3.57
CA LEU A 161 -6.46 -15.40 -3.60
C LEU A 161 -5.25 -16.28 -3.95
N PRO A 162 -4.25 -15.77 -4.67
CA PRO A 162 -3.09 -16.52 -5.10
C PRO A 162 -2.31 -17.02 -3.90
N HIS A 163 -1.74 -18.22 -3.99
CA HIS A 163 -0.99 -18.78 -2.88
C HIS A 163 0.27 -17.96 -2.55
N PRO A 164 0.61 -17.81 -1.25
CA PRO A 164 1.86 -17.18 -0.86
C PRO A 164 3.06 -18.01 -1.36
N PRO A 165 4.19 -17.37 -1.74
CA PRO A 165 5.37 -18.10 -2.14
C PRO A 165 5.89 -18.98 -0.98
N PRO A 166 6.61 -20.08 -1.28
CA PRO A 166 7.16 -20.96 -0.25
C PRO A 166 8.12 -20.19 0.67
N GLN A 167 8.93 -19.33 0.09
CA GLN A 167 9.87 -18.44 0.79
C GLN A 167 9.69 -16.99 0.32
N GLN A 168 9.93 -16.05 1.21
CA GLN A 168 9.98 -14.63 0.87
C GLN A 168 11.29 -14.31 0.12
N THR A 169 11.19 -13.53 -0.95
CA THR A 169 12.36 -12.97 -1.66
C THR A 169 12.62 -11.54 -1.19
N PHE A 170 13.89 -11.18 -1.08
CA PHE A 170 14.36 -9.85 -0.68
C PHE A 170 15.36 -9.29 -1.70
N PRO A 171 15.43 -7.96 -1.89
CA PRO A 171 14.59 -6.94 -1.24
C PRO A 171 13.15 -6.94 -1.78
N ILE A 172 12.18 -6.56 -0.95
CA ILE A 172 10.79 -6.37 -1.37
C ILE A 172 10.65 -4.92 -1.85
N PRO A 173 10.34 -4.66 -3.12
CA PRO A 173 10.13 -3.30 -3.60
C PRO A 173 8.95 -2.64 -2.89
N ILE A 174 9.17 -1.40 -2.45
CA ILE A 174 8.16 -0.56 -1.82
C ILE A 174 8.00 0.68 -2.70
N ILE A 175 6.76 0.98 -3.09
CA ILE A 175 6.43 2.20 -3.83
C ILE A 175 5.43 3.04 -3.04
N ASN A 176 5.51 4.36 -3.21
CA ASN A 176 4.59 5.32 -2.64
C ASN A 176 4.06 6.24 -3.73
N LEU A 177 2.80 6.65 -3.56
CA LEU A 177 2.23 7.76 -4.31
C LEU A 177 2.35 9.04 -3.48
N HIS A 178 2.83 10.11 -4.11
CA HIS A 178 2.94 11.43 -3.51
C HIS A 178 2.32 12.50 -4.42
N PRO A 179 1.40 13.35 -3.92
CA PRO A 179 0.72 14.37 -4.72
C PRO A 179 1.57 15.65 -4.87
N ALA A 180 2.80 15.47 -5.37
CA ALA A 180 3.65 16.56 -5.83
C ALA A 180 4.60 16.07 -6.93
N LEU A 181 5.27 17.02 -7.59
CA LEU A 181 6.36 16.72 -8.52
C LEU A 181 7.62 16.30 -7.75
N PRO A 182 8.53 15.53 -8.39
CA PRO A 182 9.79 15.15 -7.77
C PRO A 182 10.55 16.35 -7.18
N GLY A 183 10.84 16.25 -5.89
CA GLY A 183 11.56 17.24 -5.11
C GLY A 183 10.80 18.51 -4.75
N ALA A 184 9.52 18.60 -5.11
CA ALA A 184 8.62 19.66 -4.70
C ALA A 184 7.71 19.16 -3.57
N PHE A 185 7.51 20.02 -2.56
CA PHE A 185 6.52 19.80 -1.50
C PHE A 185 6.58 18.41 -0.81
N ASP A 186 7.76 17.94 -0.41
CA ASP A 186 7.90 16.67 0.34
C ASP A 186 7.09 16.68 1.65
N GLY A 187 6.64 15.51 2.08
CA GLY A 187 5.94 15.30 3.34
C GLY A 187 4.47 15.71 3.31
N ALA A 188 3.88 15.83 4.51
CA ALA A 188 2.44 16.00 4.66
C ALA A 188 1.88 17.28 4.01
N ASN A 189 0.59 17.27 3.71
CA ASN A 189 -0.16 18.42 3.17
C ASN A 189 0.49 19.05 1.91
N ALA A 190 0.98 18.21 0.98
CA ALA A 190 1.62 18.68 -0.24
C ALA A 190 0.67 19.47 -1.15
N ILE A 191 -0.57 18.99 -1.33
CA ILE A 191 -1.60 19.67 -2.13
C ILE A 191 -1.86 21.08 -1.61
N GLY A 192 -2.10 21.23 -0.29
CA GLY A 192 -2.35 22.54 0.32
C GLY A 192 -1.16 23.49 0.19
N ARG A 193 0.07 22.99 0.37
CA ARG A 193 1.28 23.82 0.17
C ARG A 193 1.47 24.24 -1.29
N ALA A 194 1.19 23.35 -2.25
CA ALA A 194 1.22 23.69 -3.67
C ALA A 194 0.17 24.75 -4.01
N PHE A 195 -1.05 24.62 -3.48
CA PHE A 195 -2.12 25.59 -3.70
C PHE A 195 -1.80 26.97 -3.11
N GLU A 196 -1.23 27.04 -1.90
CA GLU A 196 -0.78 28.32 -1.33
C GLU A 196 0.39 28.92 -2.13
N ALA A 197 1.34 28.11 -2.60
CA ALA A 197 2.41 28.60 -3.48
C ALA A 197 1.86 29.16 -4.80
N PHE A 198 0.83 28.53 -5.37
CA PHE A 198 0.13 29.03 -6.55
C PHE A 198 -0.56 30.37 -6.28
N LYS A 199 -1.30 30.50 -5.16
CA LYS A 199 -1.92 31.77 -4.76
C LYS A 199 -0.92 32.91 -4.58
N ASN A 200 0.32 32.57 -4.22
CA ASN A 200 1.43 33.52 -4.10
C ASN A 200 2.20 33.75 -5.41
N ASN A 201 1.69 33.25 -6.55
CA ASN A 201 2.30 33.35 -7.88
C ASN A 201 3.71 32.72 -7.98
N GLN A 202 4.01 31.72 -7.14
CA GLN A 202 5.33 31.07 -7.09
C GLN A 202 5.42 29.88 -8.05
N ILE A 203 4.28 29.26 -8.36
CA ILE A 203 4.15 28.13 -9.27
C ILE A 203 2.90 28.31 -10.13
N THR A 204 2.84 27.62 -11.27
CA THR A 204 1.65 27.53 -12.14
C THR A 204 1.12 26.11 -12.27
N LYS A 205 1.89 25.13 -11.78
CA LYS A 205 1.56 23.70 -11.83
C LYS A 205 2.04 22.99 -10.58
N THR A 206 1.33 21.93 -10.24
CA THR A 206 1.77 20.87 -9.33
C THR A 206 1.88 19.56 -10.12
N GLY A 207 1.85 18.43 -9.45
CA GLY A 207 1.75 17.13 -10.10
C GLY A 207 1.57 16.01 -9.09
N VAL A 208 1.71 14.80 -9.59
CA VAL A 208 1.66 13.57 -8.80
C VAL A 208 2.79 12.68 -9.28
N MET A 209 3.42 11.98 -8.34
CA MET A 209 4.43 10.98 -8.65
C MET A 209 4.14 9.67 -7.93
N VAL A 210 4.53 8.57 -8.58
CA VAL A 210 4.78 7.29 -7.92
C VAL A 210 6.27 7.07 -7.92
N HIS A 211 6.84 6.77 -6.77
CA HIS A 211 8.28 6.64 -6.59
C HIS A 211 8.62 5.45 -5.69
N ARG A 212 9.86 4.97 -5.77
CA ARG A 212 10.38 3.99 -4.81
C ARG A 212 10.53 4.64 -3.43
N VAL A 213 10.25 3.88 -2.38
CA VAL A 213 10.48 4.36 -1.00
C VAL A 213 11.95 4.11 -0.63
N VAL A 214 12.60 5.16 -0.15
CA VAL A 214 13.97 5.16 0.37
C VAL A 214 13.98 5.84 1.75
N ARG A 215 15.15 5.94 2.40
CA ARG A 215 15.27 6.57 3.72
C ARG A 215 14.86 8.05 3.69
N GLU A 216 15.22 8.74 2.62
CA GLU A 216 14.84 10.12 2.38
C GLU A 216 13.36 10.22 1.93
N VAL A 217 12.57 10.96 2.72
CA VAL A 217 11.12 11.13 2.52
C VAL A 217 10.82 11.71 1.14
N ASP A 218 10.04 10.99 0.34
CA ASP A 218 9.60 11.40 -1.02
C ASP A 218 10.74 11.69 -2.00
N ARG A 219 11.95 11.12 -1.78
CA ARG A 219 13.14 11.36 -2.62
C ARG A 219 13.66 10.14 -3.38
N GLY A 220 12.96 9.02 -3.34
CA GLY A 220 13.36 7.84 -4.11
C GLY A 220 13.10 8.00 -5.61
N GLU A 221 13.61 7.05 -6.40
CA GLU A 221 13.49 7.04 -7.86
C GLU A 221 12.02 7.20 -8.31
N PRO A 222 11.69 8.25 -9.09
CA PRO A 222 10.36 8.39 -9.70
C PRO A 222 10.12 7.32 -10.77
N LEU A 223 9.04 6.57 -10.63
CA LEU A 223 8.61 5.56 -11.59
C LEU A 223 7.63 6.13 -12.61
N VAL A 224 6.72 7.00 -12.15
CA VAL A 224 5.71 7.69 -12.97
C VAL A 224 5.53 9.10 -12.42
N VAL A 225 5.47 10.09 -13.31
CA VAL A 225 5.20 11.49 -12.95
C VAL A 225 4.15 12.04 -13.91
N ARG A 226 3.24 12.86 -13.38
CA ARG A 226 2.27 13.63 -14.16
C ARG A 226 2.17 15.04 -13.64
N ASP A 227 2.30 16.01 -14.54
CA ASP A 227 2.08 17.42 -14.26
C ASP A 227 0.57 17.73 -14.22
N ILE A 228 0.17 18.62 -13.32
CA ILE A 228 -1.20 19.12 -13.21
C ILE A 228 -1.15 20.64 -13.11
N GLU A 229 -1.69 21.31 -14.12
CA GLU A 229 -1.88 22.76 -14.11
C GLU A 229 -2.90 23.17 -13.03
N ILE A 230 -2.54 24.19 -12.23
CA ILE A 230 -3.46 24.79 -11.25
C ILE A 230 -4.15 25.96 -11.95
N ARG A 231 -5.48 25.92 -12.05
CA ARG A 231 -6.24 26.90 -12.85
C ARG A 231 -6.53 28.16 -12.03
N ASN A 232 -6.45 29.32 -12.67
CA ASN A 232 -6.85 30.58 -12.03
C ASN A 232 -8.33 30.53 -11.58
N GLY A 233 -8.57 30.87 -10.32
CA GLY A 233 -9.91 30.86 -9.72
C GLY A 233 -10.45 29.47 -9.34
N GLU A 234 -9.68 28.40 -9.53
CA GLU A 234 -10.03 27.06 -9.08
C GLU A 234 -9.93 26.96 -7.55
N SER A 235 -10.89 26.27 -6.92
CA SER A 235 -10.83 26.00 -5.49
C SER A 235 -9.85 24.86 -5.18
N ILE A 236 -9.38 24.78 -3.93
CA ILE A 236 -8.49 23.68 -3.52
C ILE A 236 -9.17 22.32 -3.66
N GLU A 237 -10.47 22.23 -3.40
CA GLU A 237 -11.24 20.98 -3.50
C GLU A 237 -11.34 20.51 -4.97
N ALA A 238 -11.50 21.44 -5.91
CA ALA A 238 -11.51 21.12 -7.34
C ALA A 238 -10.12 20.67 -7.82
N LEU A 239 -9.04 21.30 -7.34
CA LEU A 239 -7.68 20.85 -7.60
C LEU A 239 -7.41 19.46 -7.01
N GLU A 240 -7.81 19.23 -5.75
CA GLU A 240 -7.65 17.95 -5.06
C GLU A 240 -8.39 16.82 -5.77
N ALA A 241 -9.62 17.07 -6.25
CA ALA A 241 -10.37 16.10 -7.04
C ALA A 241 -9.62 15.70 -8.33
N ARG A 242 -9.09 16.69 -9.08
CA ARG A 242 -8.30 16.44 -10.30
C ARG A 242 -6.99 15.71 -10.00
N ILE A 243 -6.33 16.04 -8.89
CA ILE A 243 -5.15 15.32 -8.41
C ILE A 243 -5.52 13.86 -8.18
N HIS A 244 -6.59 13.58 -7.44
CA HIS A 244 -7.02 12.21 -7.15
C HIS A 244 -7.39 11.41 -8.41
N GLU A 245 -7.99 12.02 -9.43
CA GLU A 245 -8.25 11.35 -10.71
C GLU A 245 -6.95 10.85 -11.36
N VAL A 246 -5.91 11.69 -11.36
CA VAL A 246 -4.58 11.33 -11.86
C VAL A 246 -3.90 10.29 -10.98
N GLU A 247 -4.04 10.40 -9.65
CA GLU A 247 -3.48 9.43 -8.70
C GLU A 247 -3.94 8.00 -9.00
N HIS A 248 -5.24 7.82 -9.27
CA HIS A 248 -5.83 6.49 -9.51
C HIS A 248 -5.23 5.82 -10.75
N GLU A 249 -4.91 6.59 -11.79
CA GLU A 249 -4.25 6.08 -12.98
C GLU A 249 -2.79 5.71 -12.67
N ILE A 250 -2.02 6.65 -12.11
CA ILE A 250 -0.57 6.47 -12.03
C ILE A 250 -0.15 5.48 -10.95
N ILE A 251 -0.94 5.28 -9.89
CA ILE A 251 -0.63 4.27 -8.86
C ILE A 251 -0.68 2.86 -9.44
N VAL A 252 -1.63 2.60 -10.34
CA VAL A 252 -1.75 1.35 -11.08
C VAL A 252 -0.59 1.21 -12.06
N GLU A 253 -0.28 2.29 -12.81
CA GLU A 253 0.84 2.28 -13.76
C GLU A 253 2.20 2.02 -13.08
N GLY A 254 2.47 2.70 -11.96
CA GLY A 254 3.71 2.54 -11.21
C GLY A 254 3.84 1.14 -10.61
N ALA A 255 2.75 0.60 -10.05
CA ALA A 255 2.70 -0.78 -9.58
C ALA A 255 2.99 -1.79 -10.71
N ARG A 256 2.39 -1.60 -11.90
CA ARG A 256 2.65 -2.44 -13.07
C ARG A 256 4.13 -2.42 -13.48
N ARG A 257 4.76 -1.24 -13.56
CA ARG A 257 6.18 -1.10 -13.95
C ARG A 257 7.09 -1.93 -13.04
N VAL A 258 6.87 -1.88 -11.73
CA VAL A 258 7.65 -2.68 -10.77
C VAL A 258 7.40 -4.18 -10.93
N LEU A 259 6.14 -4.61 -11.15
CA LEU A 259 5.87 -6.02 -11.40
C LEU A 259 6.54 -6.55 -12.68
N GLU A 260 6.63 -5.72 -13.72
CA GLU A 260 7.32 -6.07 -14.97
C GLU A 260 8.84 -6.17 -14.78
N GLU A 261 9.43 -5.39 -13.88
CA GLU A 261 10.83 -5.53 -13.49
C GLU A 261 11.08 -6.83 -12.73
N LEU A 262 10.20 -7.19 -11.78
CA LEU A 262 10.29 -8.44 -11.01
C LEU A 262 10.09 -9.70 -11.87
N ALA A 263 9.47 -9.57 -13.05
CA ALA A 263 9.24 -10.67 -13.98
C ALA A 263 10.43 -10.95 -14.90
N ARG A 264 11.43 -10.05 -14.97
CA ARG A 264 12.66 -10.19 -15.77
C ARG A 264 13.72 -11.02 -15.03
#